data_AF-A0A0K6G739-F1
#
_entry.id   AF-A0A0K6G739-F1
#
_cell.length_a   1.000
_cell.length_b   1.000
_cell.length_c   1.000
_cell.angle_alpha   90.00
_cell.angle_beta   90.00
_cell.angle_gamma   90.00
#
_symmetry.space_group_name_H-M   'P 1'
#
loop_
_entity.id
_entity.type
_entity.pdbx_description
1 polymer ?
#
loop_
_entity_poly.entity_id
_entity_poly.type
_entity_poly.pdbx_seq_one_letter_code
_entity_poly.pdbx_strand_id
1 'polypeptide(L)'
;MFGRNAKPRTRKIQLLFSYLPDWIVTCGLAAAFFALDRIDGFQREFSLSDTTIEHTYTLHERVPNWMLMVICFGVPTVVMPIVNMLTVRSWWDWHNSMLGLVLGLATTGAVTQVVKVTVGRPRPDAIARCKPAQNPEGNGYGLVTTAICTQTDAYIMKDGWRSFFSGHSSLSFAGLGFFSFYLAGKLHLFDERGHTGKAWIALTPLTGALLVAISRTMDYRHHWQDVLVGSVVGLVFAYFAYRQYYPTLESPLSHKPYSPRIPREDAYRDSTLPFTRSDDDHTAHNHNGTYRRFSLNKGPSGSGDTYPPYGGAGTHAYPPIASSSEVRLRAPEDDEVTAIGMSPPRGNSPKAGGGGGVERTSHERLVGYDRRNVV
;
A
#
# COMPACT_ATOMS: atom_id res chain seq x y z
N MET A 1 -34.46 33.06 28.99
CA MET A 1 -33.79 32.10 29.90
C MET A 1 -33.88 30.73 29.24
N PHE A 2 -32.85 30.00 28.82
CA PHE A 2 -31.47 29.85 29.28
C PHE A 2 -30.53 29.69 28.08
N GLY A 3 -29.71 30.70 27.80
CA GLY A 3 -28.49 30.48 27.01
C GLY A 3 -27.52 29.73 27.89
N ARG A 4 -27.32 28.43 27.63
CA ARG A 4 -26.26 27.67 28.31
C ARG A 4 -24.91 28.23 27.85
N ASN A 5 -24.35 29.13 28.66
CA ASN A 5 -22.94 29.47 28.65
C ASN A 5 -22.13 28.23 29.07
N ALA A 6 -22.00 27.27 28.15
CA ALA A 6 -21.05 26.19 28.31
C ALA A 6 -19.65 26.81 28.22
N LYS A 7 -18.85 26.69 29.29
CA LYS A 7 -17.43 27.06 29.24
C LYS A 7 -16.78 26.40 28.02
N PRO A 8 -16.01 27.13 27.19
CA PRO A 8 -15.34 26.52 26.05
C PRO A 8 -14.47 25.36 26.56
N ARG A 9 -14.68 24.17 25.98
CA ARG A 9 -13.90 22.97 26.31
C ARG A 9 -12.42 23.27 26.12
N THR A 10 -11.57 22.79 27.03
CA THR A 10 -10.11 22.96 26.90
C THR A 10 -9.63 22.39 25.56
N ARG A 11 -8.61 22.99 24.92
CA ARG A 11 -8.09 22.56 23.60
C ARG A 11 -7.80 21.05 23.53
N LYS A 12 -7.31 20.46 24.61
CA LYS A 12 -7.07 19.01 24.72
C LYS A 12 -8.37 18.21 24.52
N ILE A 13 -9.46 18.65 25.15
CA ILE A 13 -10.78 18.02 25.02
C ILE A 13 -11.31 18.21 23.59
N GLN A 14 -11.16 19.40 23.00
CA GLN A 14 -11.60 19.64 21.63
C GLN A 14 -10.86 18.76 20.62
N LEU A 15 -9.54 18.61 20.77
CA LEU A 15 -8.74 17.69 19.95
C LEU A 15 -9.21 16.24 20.12
N LEU A 16 -9.46 15.80 21.36
CA LEU A 16 -9.96 14.46 21.61
C LEU A 16 -11.31 14.20 20.90
N PHE A 17 -12.26 15.13 20.99
CA PHE A 17 -13.53 15.01 20.27
C PHE A 17 -13.36 15.07 18.74
N SER A 18 -12.34 15.76 18.24
CA SER A 18 -12.07 15.86 16.81
C SER A 18 -11.57 14.54 16.22
N TYR A 19 -10.78 13.75 16.96
CA TYR A 19 -10.25 12.45 16.53
C TYR A 19 -11.06 11.25 17.03
N LEU A 20 -12.04 11.46 17.91
CA LEU A 20 -12.92 10.39 18.39
C LEU A 20 -13.66 9.66 17.23
N PRO A 21 -14.19 10.34 16.19
CA PRO A 21 -14.78 9.66 15.04
C PRO A 21 -13.82 8.71 14.33
N ASP A 22 -12.56 9.11 14.15
CA ASP A 22 -11.53 8.27 13.51
C ASP A 22 -11.32 6.97 14.28
N TRP A 23 -11.22 7.04 15.62
CA TRP A 23 -11.12 5.86 16.47
C TRP A 23 -12.39 5.01 16.44
N ILE A 24 -13.57 5.62 16.43
CA ILE A 24 -14.84 4.89 16.34
C ILE A 24 -14.91 4.11 15.02
N VAL A 25 -14.59 4.74 13.89
CA VAL A 25 -14.58 4.09 12.57
C VAL A 25 -13.55 2.96 12.57
N THR A 26 -12.36 3.22 13.09
CA THR A 26 -11.27 2.23 13.10
C THR A 26 -11.61 1.02 13.98
N CYS A 27 -12.13 1.23 15.18
CA CYS A 27 -12.60 0.18 16.06
C CYS A 27 -13.81 -0.56 15.47
N GLY A 28 -14.72 0.15 14.79
CA GLY A 28 -15.85 -0.44 14.07
C GLY A 28 -15.42 -1.36 12.93
N LEU A 29 -14.43 -0.94 12.14
CA LEU A 29 -13.84 -1.78 11.09
C LEU A 29 -13.12 -3.01 11.66
N ALA A 30 -12.41 -2.85 12.77
CA ALA A 30 -11.79 -3.98 13.47
C ALA A 30 -12.85 -4.95 14.04
N ALA A 31 -13.94 -4.44 14.62
CA ALA A 31 -15.05 -5.26 15.08
C ALA A 31 -15.73 -6.00 13.92
N ALA A 32 -15.95 -5.33 12.79
CA ALA A 32 -16.47 -5.96 11.57
C ALA A 32 -15.57 -7.09 11.07
N PHE A 33 -14.24 -6.91 11.09
CA PHE A 33 -13.28 -7.95 10.75
C PHE A 33 -13.48 -9.23 11.60
N PHE A 34 -13.58 -9.09 12.93
CA PHE A 34 -13.79 -10.24 13.82
C PHE A 34 -15.19 -10.85 13.69
N ALA A 35 -16.21 -10.03 13.43
CA ALA A 35 -17.59 -10.49 13.25
C ALA A 35 -17.76 -11.29 11.95
N LEU A 36 -17.20 -10.81 10.84
CA LEU A 36 -17.27 -11.48 9.53
C LEU A 36 -16.58 -12.86 9.54
N ASP A 37 -15.54 -13.03 10.35
CA ASP A 37 -14.88 -14.33 10.47
C ASP A 37 -15.85 -15.44 10.97
N ARG A 38 -16.88 -15.07 11.75
CA ARG A 38 -17.89 -15.99 12.26
C ARG A 38 -18.97 -16.37 11.26
N ILE A 39 -19.12 -15.65 10.15
CA ILE A 39 -20.20 -15.89 9.17
C ILE A 39 -19.82 -16.99 8.19
N ASP A 40 -20.73 -17.93 7.90
CA ASP A 40 -20.51 -18.93 6.86
C ASP A 40 -20.62 -18.28 5.48
N GLY A 41 -19.59 -18.47 4.67
CA GLY A 41 -19.48 -17.85 3.35
C GLY A 41 -20.05 -18.71 2.24
N PHE A 42 -20.08 -18.15 1.05
CA PHE A 42 -20.34 -18.89 -0.17
C PHE A 42 -19.29 -20.01 -0.32
N GLN A 43 -19.70 -21.19 -0.77
CA GLN A 43 -18.82 -22.31 -1.04
C GLN A 43 -18.97 -22.69 -2.52
N ARG A 44 -17.96 -22.34 -3.32
CA ARG A 44 -17.97 -22.65 -4.75
C ARG A 44 -17.89 -24.16 -4.97
N GLU A 45 -18.62 -24.64 -5.97
CA GLU A 45 -18.48 -26.00 -6.50
C GLU A 45 -17.05 -26.26 -6.97
N PHE A 46 -16.62 -27.51 -6.88
CA PHE A 46 -15.26 -27.93 -7.20
C PHE A 46 -15.27 -29.30 -7.87
N SER A 47 -14.19 -29.67 -8.54
CA SER A 47 -14.04 -31.01 -9.11
C SER A 47 -13.04 -31.82 -8.30
N LEU A 48 -13.30 -33.12 -8.11
CA LEU A 48 -12.36 -34.03 -7.47
C LEU A 48 -11.12 -34.33 -8.34
N SER A 49 -11.20 -34.03 -9.64
CA SER A 49 -10.11 -34.19 -10.60
C SER A 49 -9.19 -32.96 -10.72
N ASP A 50 -9.48 -31.89 -9.98
CA ASP A 50 -8.71 -30.65 -10.02
C ASP A 50 -7.43 -30.77 -9.16
N THR A 51 -6.30 -30.97 -9.84
CA THR A 51 -4.98 -31.10 -9.21
C THR A 51 -4.52 -29.84 -8.48
N THR A 52 -5.12 -28.67 -8.77
CA THR A 52 -4.76 -27.41 -8.09
C THR A 52 -5.27 -27.34 -6.66
N ILE A 53 -6.23 -28.19 -6.29
CA ILE A 53 -6.86 -28.26 -4.96
C ILE A 53 -6.64 -29.61 -4.24
N GLU A 54 -5.75 -30.44 -4.79
CA GLU A 54 -5.42 -31.79 -4.31
C GLU A 54 -4.18 -31.81 -3.37
N HIS A 55 -3.65 -30.64 -3.00
CA HIS A 55 -2.48 -30.58 -2.12
C HIS A 55 -2.81 -31.06 -0.70
N THR A 56 -1.78 -31.48 0.03
CA THR A 56 -1.92 -31.98 1.39
C THR A 56 -2.24 -30.87 2.38
N TYR A 57 -3.08 -31.18 3.37
CA TYR A 57 -3.43 -30.25 4.44
C TYR A 57 -2.26 -30.07 5.43
N THR A 58 -1.76 -28.84 5.53
CA THR A 58 -0.69 -28.49 6.47
C THR A 58 -1.27 -28.15 7.84
N LEU A 59 -1.01 -29.03 8.83
CA LEU A 59 -1.45 -28.87 10.23
C LEU A 59 -0.73 -27.71 10.94
N HIS A 60 0.59 -27.62 10.77
CA HIS A 60 1.42 -26.61 11.42
C HIS A 60 1.85 -25.56 10.40
N GLU A 61 1.18 -24.41 10.46
CA GLU A 61 1.49 -23.31 9.57
C GLU A 61 2.83 -22.67 9.94
N ARG A 62 3.65 -22.35 8.92
CA ARG A 62 4.94 -21.65 9.10
C ARG A 62 4.75 -20.28 9.74
N VAL A 63 3.68 -19.58 9.37
CA VAL A 63 3.26 -18.33 10.01
C VAL A 63 1.81 -18.49 10.43
N PRO A 64 1.53 -18.82 11.70
CA PRO A 64 0.18 -18.87 12.24
C PRO A 64 -0.40 -17.48 12.49
N ASN A 65 -1.73 -17.39 12.65
CA ASN A 65 -2.45 -16.12 12.83
C ASN A 65 -1.90 -15.22 13.96
N TRP A 66 -1.49 -15.79 15.09
CA TRP A 66 -0.91 -15.01 16.20
C TRP A 66 0.43 -14.38 15.81
N MET A 67 1.25 -15.10 15.05
CA MET A 67 2.55 -14.61 14.59
C MET A 67 2.36 -13.51 13.55
N LEU A 68 1.36 -13.65 12.67
CA LEU A 68 0.95 -12.59 11.76
C LEU A 68 0.61 -11.30 12.51
N MET A 69 -0.23 -11.37 13.55
CA MET A 69 -0.59 -10.20 14.37
C MET A 69 0.64 -9.56 15.02
N VAL A 70 1.56 -10.36 15.56
CA VAL A 70 2.81 -9.84 16.12
C VAL A 70 3.65 -9.14 15.04
N ILE A 71 3.79 -9.74 13.85
CA ILE A 71 4.62 -9.21 12.77
C ILE A 71 4.04 -7.91 12.19
N CYS A 72 2.76 -7.88 11.82
CA CYS A 72 2.19 -6.73 11.09
C CYS A 72 1.67 -5.61 12.00
N PHE A 73 1.33 -5.91 13.25
CA PHE A 73 0.82 -4.92 14.21
C PHE A 73 1.78 -4.73 15.39
N GLY A 74 2.19 -5.81 16.06
CA GLY A 74 3.05 -5.73 17.25
C GLY A 74 4.40 -5.07 16.99
N VAL A 75 5.14 -5.54 15.99
CA VAL A 75 6.46 -5.01 15.63
C VAL A 75 6.39 -3.52 15.27
N PRO A 76 5.53 -3.04 14.33
CA PRO A 76 5.42 -1.61 14.07
C PRO A 76 4.99 -0.79 15.29
N THR A 77 4.09 -1.32 16.14
CA THR A 77 3.64 -0.64 17.37
C THR A 77 4.78 -0.38 18.35
N VAL A 78 5.79 -1.26 18.40
CA VAL A 78 6.98 -1.08 19.26
C VAL A 78 8.07 -0.25 18.56
N VAL A 79 8.32 -0.51 17.28
CA VAL A 79 9.47 0.09 16.57
C VAL A 79 9.19 1.53 16.12
N MET A 80 7.98 1.85 15.65
CA MET A 80 7.67 3.22 15.21
C MET A 80 7.85 4.29 16.31
N PRO A 81 7.43 4.08 17.57
CA PRO A 81 7.73 5.00 18.67
C PRO A 81 9.23 5.17 18.91
N ILE A 82 10.03 4.10 18.80
CA ILE A 82 11.49 4.17 18.95
C ILE A 82 12.08 5.04 17.83
N VAL A 83 11.68 4.79 16.58
CA VAL A 83 12.12 5.62 15.44
C VAL A 83 11.70 7.07 15.60
N ASN A 84 10.47 7.34 16.05
CA ASN A 84 10.01 8.70 16.34
C ASN A 84 10.88 9.35 17.42
N MET A 85 11.19 8.64 18.51
CA MET A 85 12.05 9.14 19.58
C MET A 85 13.48 9.45 19.11
N LEU A 86 14.01 8.71 18.15
CA LEU A 86 15.35 8.97 17.59
C LEU A 86 15.36 10.12 16.58
N THR A 87 14.24 10.33 15.87
CA THR A 87 14.13 11.29 14.75
C THR A 87 13.42 12.58 15.15
N VAL A 88 12.08 12.54 15.21
CA VAL A 88 11.21 13.73 15.31
C VAL A 88 10.89 14.12 16.75
N ARG A 89 10.98 13.18 17.70
CA ARG A 89 10.72 13.38 19.14
C ARG A 89 9.38 14.05 19.43
N SER A 90 8.32 13.62 18.73
CA SER A 90 7.00 14.27 18.81
C SER A 90 5.90 13.31 19.19
N TRP A 91 5.19 13.60 20.29
CA TRP A 91 3.98 12.86 20.66
C TRP A 91 2.92 12.87 19.56
N TRP A 92 2.86 13.97 18.82
CA TRP A 92 1.91 14.14 17.72
C TRP A 92 2.15 13.12 16.61
N ASP A 93 3.42 12.86 16.30
CA ASP A 93 3.80 11.87 15.30
C ASP A 93 3.53 10.44 15.73
N TRP A 94 3.76 10.11 17.00
CA TRP A 94 3.39 8.81 17.55
C TRP A 94 1.88 8.54 17.42
N HIS A 95 1.06 9.52 17.78
CA HIS A 95 -0.39 9.40 17.67
C HIS A 95 -0.86 9.15 16.22
N ASN A 96 -0.34 9.94 15.26
CA ASN A 96 -0.74 9.83 13.85
C ASN A 96 -0.21 8.54 13.20
N SER A 97 1.02 8.12 13.52
CA SER A 97 1.55 6.83 13.03
C SER A 97 0.72 5.64 13.52
N MET A 98 0.28 5.65 14.78
CA MET A 98 -0.61 4.60 15.30
C MET A 98 -1.98 4.63 14.62
N LEU A 99 -2.59 5.81 14.48
CA LEU A 99 -3.86 5.96 13.76
C LEU A 99 -3.77 5.44 12.31
N GLY A 100 -2.69 5.79 11.60
CA GLY A 100 -2.44 5.30 10.25
C GLY A 100 -2.25 3.78 10.17
N LEU A 101 -1.45 3.21 11.08
CA LEU A 101 -1.24 1.76 11.14
C LEU A 101 -2.56 1.01 11.36
N VAL A 102 -3.33 1.41 12.36
CA VAL A 102 -4.60 0.72 12.68
C VAL A 102 -5.62 0.94 11.58
N LEU A 103 -5.71 2.14 10.99
CA LEU A 103 -6.60 2.40 9.85
C LEU A 103 -6.25 1.50 8.66
N GLY A 104 -4.98 1.39 8.28
CA GLY A 104 -4.53 0.56 7.16
C GLY A 104 -4.81 -0.94 7.40
N LEU A 105 -4.54 -1.44 8.60
CA LEU A 105 -4.82 -2.83 8.97
C LEU A 105 -6.33 -3.12 9.04
N ALA A 106 -7.12 -2.23 9.66
CA ALA A 106 -8.55 -2.44 9.85
C ALA A 106 -9.32 -2.39 8.52
N THR A 107 -9.00 -1.43 7.64
CA THR A 107 -9.58 -1.34 6.30
C THR A 107 -9.22 -2.56 5.45
N THR A 108 -7.94 -2.92 5.41
CA THR A 108 -7.48 -4.11 4.68
C THR A 108 -8.11 -5.38 5.20
N GLY A 109 -8.16 -5.56 6.53
CA GLY A 109 -8.76 -6.72 7.18
C GLY A 109 -10.25 -6.84 6.83
N ALA A 110 -11.02 -5.75 7.01
CA ALA A 110 -12.45 -5.75 6.71
C ALA A 110 -12.73 -6.14 5.25
N VAL A 111 -12.04 -5.50 4.29
CA VAL A 111 -12.18 -5.83 2.86
C VAL A 111 -11.80 -7.28 2.58
N THR A 112 -10.70 -7.76 3.14
CA THR A 112 -10.25 -9.16 2.98
C THR A 112 -11.33 -10.14 3.44
N GLN A 113 -11.95 -9.91 4.60
CA GLN A 113 -12.96 -10.82 5.13
C GLN A 113 -14.24 -10.81 4.30
N VAL A 114 -14.72 -9.62 3.90
CA VAL A 114 -15.88 -9.51 3.00
C VAL A 114 -15.63 -10.30 1.71
N VAL A 115 -14.46 -10.13 1.10
CA VAL A 115 -14.11 -10.83 -0.15
C VAL A 115 -13.99 -12.34 0.06
N LYS A 116 -13.35 -12.80 1.15
CA LYS A 116 -13.23 -14.22 1.46
C LYS A 116 -14.59 -14.91 1.62
N VAL A 117 -15.50 -14.27 2.34
CA VAL A 117 -16.85 -14.81 2.62
C VAL A 117 -17.73 -14.82 1.37
N THR A 118 -17.53 -13.86 0.45
CA THR A 118 -18.36 -13.74 -0.76
C THR A 118 -17.84 -14.55 -1.94
N VAL A 119 -16.52 -14.64 -2.15
CA VAL A 119 -15.94 -15.34 -3.30
C VAL A 119 -15.96 -16.85 -3.13
N GLY A 120 -15.74 -17.37 -1.90
CA GLY A 120 -15.87 -18.80 -1.64
C GLY A 120 -14.88 -19.67 -2.40
N ARG A 121 -13.69 -19.16 -2.75
CA ARG A 121 -12.70 -19.91 -3.54
C ARG A 121 -12.09 -21.06 -2.70
N PRO A 122 -12.09 -22.31 -3.19
CA PRO A 122 -11.39 -23.41 -2.53
C PRO A 122 -9.88 -23.14 -2.46
N ARG A 123 -9.26 -23.54 -1.35
CA ARG A 123 -7.81 -23.51 -1.15
C ARG A 123 -7.13 -24.65 -1.91
N PRO A 124 -5.80 -24.55 -2.15
CA PRO A 124 -5.06 -25.64 -2.76
C PRO A 124 -5.11 -26.97 -1.97
N ASP A 125 -5.45 -26.93 -0.68
CA ASP A 125 -5.62 -28.08 0.20
C ASP A 125 -7.09 -28.48 0.44
N ALA A 126 -8.04 -27.99 -0.38
CA ALA A 126 -9.47 -28.15 -0.13
C ALA A 126 -9.95 -29.61 -0.17
N ILE A 127 -9.46 -30.44 -1.10
CA ILE A 127 -9.87 -31.86 -1.17
C ILE A 127 -9.39 -32.61 0.07
N ALA A 128 -8.15 -32.37 0.52
CA ALA A 128 -7.60 -32.97 1.74
C ALA A 128 -8.39 -32.59 3.00
N ARG A 129 -8.94 -31.37 3.05
CA ARG A 129 -9.84 -30.91 4.12
C ARG A 129 -11.22 -31.57 4.04
N CYS A 130 -11.78 -31.66 2.84
CA CYS A 130 -13.12 -32.17 2.55
C CYS A 130 -13.27 -33.64 2.95
N LYS A 131 -12.27 -34.48 2.64
CA LYS A 131 -12.35 -35.95 2.81
C LYS A 131 -13.63 -36.50 2.16
N PRO A 132 -13.70 -36.53 0.82
CA PRO A 132 -14.92 -36.94 0.12
C PRO A 132 -15.32 -38.37 0.47
N ALA A 133 -16.62 -38.64 0.56
CA ALA A 133 -17.15 -40.00 0.71
C ALA A 133 -16.73 -40.91 -0.46
N GLN A 134 -16.68 -42.23 -0.25
CA GLN A 134 -16.32 -43.16 -1.33
C GLN A 134 -17.39 -43.19 -2.43
N ASN A 135 -16.96 -43.09 -3.70
CA ASN A 135 -17.80 -43.06 -4.92
C ASN A 135 -18.94 -42.01 -4.94
N PRO A 136 -18.66 -40.68 -4.92
CA PRO A 136 -19.70 -39.65 -5.05
C PRO A 136 -20.27 -39.54 -6.48
N GLU A 137 -19.44 -39.84 -7.49
CA GLU A 137 -19.79 -39.78 -8.90
C GLU A 137 -19.17 -41.01 -9.57
N GLY A 138 -20.00 -41.90 -10.11
CA GLY A 138 -19.56 -43.18 -10.70
C GLY A 138 -18.55 -43.08 -11.85
N ASN A 139 -18.15 -41.87 -12.23
CA ASN A 139 -17.34 -41.58 -13.40
C ASN A 139 -16.14 -40.65 -13.12
N GLY A 140 -16.01 -40.05 -11.91
CA GLY A 140 -14.90 -39.14 -11.57
C GLY A 140 -14.84 -37.79 -12.29
N TYR A 141 -15.84 -37.47 -13.12
CA TYR A 141 -15.96 -36.22 -13.87
C TYR A 141 -17.23 -35.48 -13.50
N GLY A 142 -17.09 -34.25 -13.02
CA GLY A 142 -18.21 -33.44 -12.56
C GLY A 142 -17.79 -32.31 -11.64
N LEU A 143 -18.76 -31.44 -11.34
CA LEU A 143 -18.69 -30.44 -10.29
C LEU A 143 -19.52 -30.94 -9.12
N VAL A 144 -18.90 -30.99 -7.95
CA VAL A 144 -19.50 -31.40 -6.68
C VAL A 144 -19.60 -30.23 -5.72
N THR A 145 -20.57 -30.31 -4.83
CA THR A 145 -20.73 -29.37 -3.72
C THR A 145 -20.06 -29.91 -2.45
N THR A 146 -19.97 -29.07 -1.43
CA THR A 146 -19.43 -29.43 -0.10
C THR A 146 -20.21 -30.52 0.63
N ALA A 147 -21.38 -30.93 0.12
CA ALA A 147 -22.21 -31.98 0.70
C ALA A 147 -21.56 -33.37 0.69
N ILE A 148 -20.59 -33.62 -0.20
CA ILE A 148 -19.89 -34.91 -0.27
C ILE A 148 -18.80 -35.07 0.80
N CYS A 149 -18.47 -33.98 1.51
CA CYS A 149 -17.36 -33.93 2.45
C CYS A 149 -17.73 -34.58 3.77
N THR A 150 -16.88 -35.46 4.29
CA THR A 150 -17.10 -36.19 5.56
C THR A 150 -16.43 -35.52 6.77
N GLN A 151 -15.78 -34.37 6.55
CA GLN A 151 -15.13 -33.60 7.60
C GLN A 151 -16.12 -33.17 8.70
N THR A 152 -15.80 -33.49 9.95
CA THR A 152 -16.62 -33.15 11.11
C THR A 152 -16.30 -31.77 11.69
N ASP A 153 -15.08 -31.26 11.45
CA ASP A 153 -14.66 -29.95 11.92
C ASP A 153 -15.14 -28.83 10.97
N ALA A 154 -16.14 -28.08 11.42
CA ALA A 154 -16.70 -26.94 10.68
C ALA A 154 -15.68 -25.82 10.43
N TYR A 155 -14.71 -25.62 11.33
CA TYR A 155 -13.66 -24.59 11.14
C TYR A 155 -12.73 -24.97 9.99
N ILE A 156 -12.29 -26.24 9.93
CA ILE A 156 -11.43 -26.74 8.85
C ILE A 156 -12.15 -26.59 7.50
N MET A 157 -13.43 -26.96 7.46
CA MET A 157 -14.26 -26.88 6.27
C MET A 157 -14.46 -25.43 5.82
N LYS A 158 -14.85 -24.55 6.74
CA LYS A 158 -15.04 -23.11 6.46
C LYS A 158 -13.78 -22.43 5.96
N ASP A 159 -12.63 -22.71 6.59
CA ASP A 159 -11.36 -22.15 6.17
C ASP A 159 -10.95 -22.67 4.77
N GLY A 160 -11.37 -23.88 4.39
CA GLY A 160 -11.09 -24.48 3.08
C GLY A 160 -11.64 -23.70 1.87
N TRP A 161 -12.72 -22.93 2.03
CA TRP A 161 -13.33 -22.12 0.96
C TRP A 161 -13.06 -20.62 1.08
N ARG A 162 -12.11 -20.23 1.93
CA ARG A 162 -11.74 -18.82 2.16
C ARG A 162 -10.38 -18.48 1.57
N SER A 163 -10.12 -18.93 0.34
CA SER A 163 -8.80 -18.76 -0.29
C SER A 163 -8.56 -17.35 -0.84
N PHE A 164 -9.51 -16.78 -1.60
CA PHE A 164 -9.29 -15.51 -2.31
C PHE A 164 -9.71 -14.28 -1.48
N PHE A 165 -8.91 -13.22 -1.39
CA PHE A 165 -7.44 -13.20 -1.53
C PHE A 165 -6.79 -13.51 -0.16
N SER A 166 -5.48 -13.69 -0.13
CA SER A 166 -4.79 -14.15 1.08
C SER A 166 -4.77 -13.08 2.17
N GLY A 167 -5.37 -13.40 3.33
CA GLY A 167 -5.40 -12.48 4.48
C GLY A 167 -4.06 -12.29 5.18
N HIS A 168 -3.18 -13.30 5.14
CA HIS A 168 -1.82 -13.13 5.67
C HIS A 168 -1.02 -12.15 4.83
N SER A 169 -1.11 -12.29 3.50
CA SER A 169 -0.43 -11.40 2.57
C SER A 169 -1.02 -9.99 2.61
N SER A 170 -2.36 -9.82 2.59
CA SER A 170 -2.94 -8.49 2.65
C SER A 170 -2.63 -7.76 3.96
N LEU A 171 -2.78 -8.42 5.11
CA LEU A 171 -2.49 -7.81 6.41
C LEU A 171 -0.99 -7.56 6.62
N SER A 172 -0.10 -8.45 6.15
CA SER A 172 1.35 -8.23 6.27
C SER A 172 1.79 -7.03 5.44
N PHE A 173 1.33 -6.93 4.18
CA PHE A 173 1.63 -5.78 3.33
C PHE A 173 0.93 -4.49 3.79
N ALA A 174 -0.22 -4.57 4.47
CA ALA A 174 -0.83 -3.39 5.08
C ALA A 174 -0.02 -2.86 6.27
N GLY A 175 0.28 -3.72 7.26
CA GLY A 175 0.99 -3.31 8.47
C GLY A 175 2.45 -2.95 8.22
N LEU A 176 3.20 -3.85 7.57
CA LEU A 176 4.62 -3.62 7.25
C LEU A 176 4.81 -2.66 6.08
N GLY A 177 3.86 -2.57 5.14
CA GLY A 177 3.91 -1.56 4.09
C GLY A 177 3.67 -0.15 4.64
N PHE A 178 2.70 0.02 5.56
CA PHE A 178 2.56 1.30 6.27
C PHE A 178 3.85 1.64 7.03
N PHE A 179 4.44 0.65 7.72
CA PHE A 179 5.70 0.86 8.43
C PHE A 179 6.84 1.22 7.47
N SER A 180 6.92 0.59 6.29
CA SER A 180 7.87 0.92 5.23
C SER A 180 7.71 2.37 4.75
N PHE A 181 6.49 2.82 4.45
CA PHE A 181 6.23 4.21 4.06
C PHE A 181 6.55 5.19 5.19
N TYR A 182 6.25 4.85 6.43
CA TYR A 182 6.62 5.62 7.60
C TYR A 182 8.15 5.80 7.69
N LEU A 183 8.93 4.71 7.59
CA LEU A 183 10.40 4.78 7.57
C LEU A 183 10.92 5.61 6.39
N ALA A 184 10.38 5.40 5.19
CA ALA A 184 10.75 6.16 4.00
C ALA A 184 10.54 7.67 4.20
N GLY A 185 9.43 8.06 4.83
CA GLY A 185 9.15 9.45 5.18
C GLY A 185 10.13 10.02 6.21
N LYS A 186 10.46 9.27 7.28
CA LYS A 186 11.40 9.69 8.34
C LYS A 186 12.83 9.83 7.87
N LEU A 187 13.25 8.94 6.97
CA LEU A 187 14.60 8.93 6.43
C LEU A 187 14.77 9.87 5.24
N HIS A 188 13.69 10.50 4.77
CA HIS A 188 13.67 11.28 3.54
C HIS A 188 14.24 10.45 2.38
N LEU A 189 13.60 9.32 2.08
CA LEU A 189 14.09 8.37 1.08
C LEU A 189 14.23 9.00 -0.31
N PHE A 190 13.28 9.88 -0.68
CA PHE A 190 13.23 10.54 -1.98
C PHE A 190 13.71 11.99 -1.92
N ASP A 191 14.75 12.28 -1.13
CA ASP A 191 15.37 13.62 -1.05
C ASP A 191 16.32 13.94 -2.22
N GLU A 192 16.27 13.16 -3.30
CA GLU A 192 17.11 13.28 -4.50
C GLU A 192 18.63 13.11 -4.26
N ARG A 193 19.05 12.76 -3.04
CA ARG A 193 20.48 12.61 -2.68
C ARG A 193 21.06 11.21 -2.91
N GLY A 194 20.23 10.23 -3.26
CA GLY A 194 20.69 8.89 -3.68
C GLY A 194 21.33 8.01 -2.59
N HIS A 195 20.97 8.19 -1.31
CA HIS A 195 21.55 7.38 -0.22
C HIS A 195 20.94 5.97 -0.13
N THR A 196 21.61 4.97 -0.73
CA THR A 196 21.14 3.57 -0.80
C THR A 196 20.81 2.93 0.56
N GLY A 197 21.51 3.30 1.63
CA GLY A 197 21.24 2.77 2.97
C GLY A 197 19.82 3.07 3.48
N LYS A 198 19.26 4.23 3.11
CA LYS A 198 17.88 4.61 3.46
C LYS A 198 16.87 3.66 2.81
N ALA A 199 17.13 3.28 1.55
CA ALA A 199 16.27 2.39 0.78
C ALA A 199 16.22 0.99 1.41
N TRP A 200 17.37 0.43 1.79
CA TRP A 200 17.41 -0.88 2.44
C TRP A 200 16.65 -0.91 3.77
N ILE A 201 16.79 0.13 4.60
CA ILE A 201 16.05 0.24 5.86
C ILE A 201 14.54 0.35 5.60
N ALA A 202 14.13 1.19 4.65
CA ALA A 202 12.72 1.37 4.31
C ALA A 202 12.09 0.13 3.66
N LEU A 203 12.85 -0.66 2.87
CA LEU A 203 12.36 -1.85 2.19
C LEU A 203 12.36 -3.11 3.07
N THR A 204 13.15 -3.15 4.14
CA THR A 204 13.24 -4.32 5.04
C THR A 204 11.87 -4.81 5.56
N PRO A 205 10.94 -3.94 6.01
CA PRO A 205 9.58 -4.37 6.36
C PRO A 205 8.83 -5.04 5.21
N LEU A 206 8.97 -4.54 3.97
CA LEU A 206 8.33 -5.15 2.80
C LEU A 206 8.91 -6.52 2.48
N THR A 207 10.21 -6.73 2.66
CA THR A 207 10.82 -8.06 2.58
C THR A 207 10.20 -9.01 3.62
N GLY A 208 9.99 -8.54 4.85
CA GLY A 208 9.27 -9.31 5.88
C GLY A 208 7.84 -9.68 5.46
N ALA A 209 7.11 -8.73 4.87
CA ALA A 209 5.76 -8.97 4.36
C ALA A 209 5.75 -10.01 3.23
N LEU A 210 6.73 -9.95 2.34
CA LEU A 210 6.93 -10.89 1.25
C LEU A 210 7.22 -12.30 1.78
N LEU A 211 8.06 -12.47 2.81
CA LEU A 211 8.32 -13.77 3.42
C LEU A 211 7.06 -14.38 4.06
N VAL A 212 6.25 -13.56 4.74
CA VAL A 212 4.94 -13.99 5.25
C VAL A 212 4.02 -14.42 4.10
N ALA A 213 4.00 -13.68 3.00
CA ALA A 213 3.21 -14.00 1.82
C ALA A 213 3.65 -15.32 1.16
N ILE A 214 4.96 -15.52 0.96
CA ILE A 214 5.54 -16.77 0.42
C ILE A 214 5.23 -17.96 1.32
N SER A 215 5.18 -17.78 2.64
CA SER A 215 4.80 -18.86 3.56
C SER A 215 3.42 -19.47 3.27
N ARG A 216 2.54 -18.75 2.57
CA ARG A 216 1.20 -19.22 2.23
C ARG A 216 1.16 -20.15 1.03
N THR A 217 2.08 -19.97 0.10
CA THR A 217 2.24 -20.91 -1.01
C THR A 217 3.01 -22.15 -0.55
N MET A 218 4.02 -21.99 0.33
CA MET A 218 4.77 -23.11 0.92
C MET A 218 3.91 -24.06 1.76
N ASP A 219 2.83 -23.57 2.37
CA ASP A 219 1.89 -24.36 3.17
C ASP A 219 0.67 -24.83 2.36
N TYR A 220 0.64 -24.59 1.04
CA TYR A 220 -0.49 -24.87 0.14
C TYR A 220 -1.81 -24.26 0.62
N ARG A 221 -1.73 -23.13 1.32
CA ARG A 221 -2.90 -22.41 1.85
C ARG A 221 -3.53 -21.49 0.83
N HIS A 222 -2.76 -21.01 -0.14
CA HIS A 222 -3.20 -20.02 -1.10
C HIS A 222 -2.54 -20.26 -2.45
N HIS A 223 -3.28 -19.98 -3.53
CA HIS A 223 -2.69 -19.88 -4.85
C HIS A 223 -1.89 -18.59 -4.95
N TRP A 224 -0.94 -18.54 -5.88
CA TRP A 224 -0.12 -17.35 -6.09
C TRP A 224 -0.95 -16.11 -6.43
N GLN A 225 -2.11 -16.24 -7.10
CA GLN A 225 -2.99 -15.09 -7.39
C GLN A 225 -3.60 -14.51 -6.10
N ASP A 226 -4.00 -15.39 -5.17
CA ASP A 226 -4.55 -14.98 -3.88
C ASP A 226 -3.51 -14.15 -3.11
N VAL A 227 -2.24 -14.54 -3.21
CA VAL A 227 -1.11 -13.86 -2.58
C VAL A 227 -0.76 -12.56 -3.30
N LEU A 228 -0.73 -12.53 -4.62
CA LEU A 228 -0.42 -11.32 -5.38
C LEU A 228 -1.47 -10.23 -5.15
N VAL A 229 -2.75 -10.57 -5.33
CA VAL A 229 -3.86 -9.62 -5.12
C VAL A 229 -3.90 -9.16 -3.67
N GLY A 230 -3.72 -10.06 -2.70
CA GLY A 230 -3.64 -9.70 -1.30
C GLY A 230 -2.55 -8.68 -1.03
N SER A 231 -1.35 -8.90 -1.56
CA SER A 231 -0.19 -8.01 -1.38
C SER A 231 -0.46 -6.62 -1.97
N VAL A 232 -1.02 -6.56 -3.18
CA VAL A 232 -1.38 -5.30 -3.84
C VAL A 232 -2.42 -4.53 -3.03
N VAL A 233 -3.50 -5.20 -2.62
CA VAL A 233 -4.56 -4.58 -1.81
C VAL A 233 -4.00 -4.05 -0.49
N GLY A 234 -3.15 -4.82 0.19
CA GLY A 234 -2.48 -4.40 1.41
C GLY A 234 -1.62 -3.15 1.21
N LEU A 235 -0.82 -3.09 0.14
CA LEU A 235 -0.01 -1.91 -0.19
C LEU A 235 -0.85 -0.67 -0.50
N VAL A 236 -1.95 -0.84 -1.25
CA VAL A 236 -2.86 0.26 -1.60
C VAL A 236 -3.46 0.88 -0.34
N PHE A 237 -3.99 0.05 0.57
CA PHE A 237 -4.56 0.56 1.83
C PHE A 237 -3.51 1.09 2.80
N ALA A 238 -2.32 0.51 2.83
CA ALA A 238 -1.17 1.08 3.56
C ALA A 238 -0.82 2.47 3.07
N TYR A 239 -0.73 2.66 1.75
CA TYR A 239 -0.40 3.95 1.16
C TYR A 239 -1.52 4.97 1.38
N PHE A 240 -2.78 4.56 1.21
CA PHE A 240 -3.94 5.37 1.53
C PHE A 240 -3.90 5.86 2.99
N ALA A 241 -3.69 4.94 3.94
CA ALA A 241 -3.61 5.29 5.36
C ALA A 241 -2.39 6.19 5.67
N TYR A 242 -1.25 5.97 5.02
CA TYR A 242 -0.09 6.86 5.13
C TYR A 242 -0.45 8.28 4.67
N ARG A 243 -1.05 8.43 3.48
CA ARG A 243 -1.41 9.73 2.90
C ARG A 243 -2.49 10.48 3.68
N GLN A 244 -3.32 9.77 4.45
CA GLN A 244 -4.31 10.38 5.33
C GLN A 244 -3.67 11.20 6.47
N TYR A 245 -2.47 10.81 6.93
CA TYR A 245 -1.81 11.42 8.09
C TYR A 245 -0.48 12.11 7.76
N TYR A 246 0.16 11.76 6.65
CA TYR A 246 1.46 12.25 6.24
C TYR A 246 1.43 12.83 4.81
N PRO A 247 2.31 13.79 4.48
CA PRO A 247 2.47 14.31 3.12
C PRO A 247 3.07 13.24 2.18
N THR A 248 3.27 13.56 0.91
CA THR A 248 3.89 12.63 -0.05
C THR A 248 5.31 12.30 0.38
N LEU A 249 5.83 11.15 -0.05
CA LEU A 249 7.19 10.71 0.31
C LEU A 249 8.29 11.59 -0.30
N GLU A 250 7.97 12.32 -1.37
CA GLU A 250 8.84 13.32 -2.02
C GLU A 250 8.80 14.68 -1.30
N SER A 251 7.83 14.91 -0.42
CA SER A 251 7.70 16.19 0.27
C SER A 251 8.93 16.44 1.17
N PRO A 252 9.47 17.66 1.21
CA PRO A 252 10.47 18.05 2.20
C PRO A 252 9.99 17.91 3.65
N LEU A 253 8.69 17.75 3.86
CA LEU A 253 8.05 17.53 5.16
C LEU A 253 7.56 16.09 5.36
N SER A 254 7.99 15.12 4.53
CA SER A 254 7.64 13.68 4.62
C SER A 254 7.83 13.06 6.01
N HIS A 255 8.76 13.59 6.80
CA HIS A 255 9.06 13.16 8.15
C HIS A 255 8.05 13.67 9.19
N LYS A 256 7.15 14.60 8.88
CA LYS A 256 6.17 15.17 9.82
C LYS A 256 4.75 14.82 9.40
N PRO A 257 3.86 14.46 10.36
CA PRO A 257 2.44 14.33 10.07
C PRO A 257 1.82 15.71 9.82
N TYR A 258 0.61 15.74 9.27
CA TYR A 258 -0.16 16.98 9.14
C TYR A 258 -0.43 17.63 10.51
N SER A 259 -0.62 18.95 10.50
CA SER A 259 -0.92 19.72 11.71
C SER A 259 -2.23 19.26 12.36
N PRO A 260 -2.37 19.35 13.70
CA PRO A 260 -3.62 19.06 14.37
C PRO A 260 -4.80 19.83 13.76
N ARG A 261 -5.96 19.17 13.60
CA ARG A 261 -7.23 19.75 13.09
C ARG A 261 -7.62 21.07 13.76
N ILE A 262 -7.24 21.24 15.03
CA ILE A 262 -7.47 22.46 15.80
C ILE A 262 -6.12 23.14 16.03
N PRO A 263 -5.89 24.31 15.38
CA PRO A 263 -4.69 25.12 15.58
C PRO A 263 -4.46 25.47 17.04
N ARG A 264 -3.23 25.85 17.39
CA ARG A 264 -2.99 26.45 18.71
C ARG A 264 -3.40 27.93 18.67
N GLU A 265 -3.89 28.44 19.79
CA GLU A 265 -4.39 29.83 19.90
C GLU A 265 -3.27 30.88 19.69
N ASP A 266 -2.03 30.54 20.02
CA ASP A 266 -0.84 31.36 19.75
C ASP A 266 -0.58 31.53 18.24
N ALA A 267 -0.71 30.46 17.46
CA ALA A 267 -0.60 30.51 16.00
C ALA A 267 -1.73 31.32 15.33
N TYR A 268 -2.91 31.36 15.96
CA TYR A 268 -4.03 32.21 15.52
C TYR A 268 -3.80 33.70 15.84
N ARG A 269 -3.22 34.01 17.01
CA ARG A 269 -2.85 35.39 17.36
C ARG A 269 -1.79 35.94 16.42
N ASP A 270 -0.77 35.16 16.07
CA ASP A 270 0.33 35.62 15.21
C ASP A 270 -0.10 35.89 13.76
N SER A 271 -1.15 35.21 13.29
CA SER A 271 -1.75 35.43 11.95
C SER A 271 -2.78 36.56 11.90
N THR A 272 -3.25 37.03 13.05
CA THR A 272 -4.24 38.11 13.16
C THR A 272 -3.66 39.42 13.70
N LEU A 273 -2.42 39.41 14.17
CA LEU A 273 -1.68 40.63 14.43
C LEU A 273 -1.47 41.34 13.08
N PRO A 274 -1.90 42.60 12.93
CA PRO A 274 -1.45 43.42 11.82
C PRO A 274 0.08 43.39 11.81
N PHE A 275 0.70 43.31 10.63
CA PHE A 275 2.11 43.62 10.48
C PHE A 275 2.27 45.08 10.89
N THR A 276 2.43 45.34 12.19
CA THR A 276 2.91 46.62 12.69
C THR A 276 4.35 46.66 12.25
N ARG A 277 4.54 47.22 11.06
CA ARG A 277 5.79 47.77 10.60
C ARG A 277 6.28 48.68 11.73
N SER A 278 7.25 48.19 12.49
CA SER A 278 7.96 48.96 13.51
C SER A 278 8.85 49.97 12.80
N ASP A 279 8.25 50.94 12.12
CA ASP A 279 8.92 52.19 11.75
C ASP A 279 8.72 53.13 12.96
N ASP A 280 9.81 53.34 13.68
CA ASP A 280 10.24 54.48 14.51
C ASP A 280 9.17 55.45 15.08
N ASP A 281 9.22 55.78 16.38
CA ASP A 281 10.11 56.85 16.89
C ASP A 281 9.85 57.25 18.38
N HIS A 282 10.90 57.79 18.99
CA HIS A 282 10.95 58.71 20.14
C HIS A 282 10.61 58.21 21.56
N THR A 283 11.65 57.95 22.37
CA THR A 283 12.04 58.79 23.52
C THR A 283 13.19 58.13 24.30
N ALA A 284 14.41 58.69 24.19
CA ALA A 284 15.46 58.44 25.16
C ALA A 284 16.29 59.72 25.36
N HIS A 285 16.23 60.22 26.59
CA HIS A 285 16.95 61.40 27.06
C HIS A 285 18.47 61.19 27.06
N ASN A 286 19.16 62.24 26.59
CA ASN A 286 20.48 62.74 26.98
C ASN A 286 21.56 61.75 27.47
N HIS A 287 22.62 61.60 26.67
CA HIS A 287 23.97 61.90 27.14
C HIS A 287 24.84 62.47 26.00
N ASN A 288 25.56 63.54 26.34
CA ASN A 288 26.43 64.34 25.49
C ASN A 288 27.56 63.55 24.81
N GLY A 289 27.81 63.84 23.54
CA GLY A 289 29.00 63.35 22.83
C GLY A 289 29.04 63.70 21.33
N THR A 290 29.26 64.98 21.02
CA THR A 290 29.97 65.53 19.84
C THR A 290 29.75 64.92 18.43
N TYR A 291 29.16 65.75 17.56
CA TYR A 291 28.93 65.60 16.13
C TYR A 291 30.20 65.38 15.27
N ARG A 292 30.07 64.59 14.20
CA ARG A 292 30.33 65.08 12.83
C ARG A 292 29.51 64.35 11.77
N ARG A 293 28.72 65.15 11.07
CA ARG A 293 27.82 64.85 9.95
C ARG A 293 28.65 64.79 8.66
N PHE A 294 28.47 63.77 7.82
CA PHE A 294 28.76 63.87 6.39
C PHE A 294 27.62 63.21 5.63
N SER A 295 26.97 63.98 4.75
CA SER A 295 25.92 63.52 3.85
C SER A 295 26.23 64.05 2.45
N LEU A 296 25.66 63.34 1.46
CA LEU A 296 25.50 63.62 0.04
C LEU A 296 26.69 63.26 -0.88
N ASN A 297 26.50 62.23 -1.73
CA ASN A 297 25.91 62.50 -3.06
C ASN A 297 25.41 61.26 -3.83
N LYS A 298 24.43 61.52 -4.69
CA LYS A 298 23.71 60.64 -5.64
C LYS A 298 24.53 60.26 -6.88
N GLY A 299 24.43 58.99 -7.28
CA GLY A 299 24.25 58.43 -8.66
C GLY A 299 25.31 58.67 -9.76
N PRO A 300 25.21 58.02 -10.95
CA PRO A 300 24.14 57.13 -11.46
C PRO A 300 24.57 55.81 -12.19
N SER A 301 23.56 54.93 -12.43
CA SER A 301 23.35 53.98 -13.58
C SER A 301 24.38 52.86 -13.86
N GLY A 302 24.06 51.59 -14.17
CA GLY A 302 22.87 50.75 -14.44
C GLY A 302 23.43 49.30 -14.56
N SER A 303 22.73 48.16 -14.46
CA SER A 303 21.56 47.63 -15.18
C SER A 303 21.25 46.21 -14.64
N GLY A 304 19.99 45.76 -14.65
CA GLY A 304 19.69 44.31 -14.68
C GLY A 304 18.61 43.81 -13.71
N ASP A 305 17.38 43.89 -14.19
CA ASP A 305 16.28 42.93 -14.04
C ASP A 305 15.45 42.80 -12.75
N THR A 306 14.17 42.63 -13.03
CA THR A 306 12.99 43.01 -12.26
C THR A 306 12.26 41.76 -11.79
N TYR A 307 11.93 41.66 -10.50
CA TYR A 307 10.86 40.78 -10.00
C TYR A 307 9.88 41.61 -9.16
N PRO A 308 8.56 41.48 -9.36
CA PRO A 308 7.58 42.27 -8.61
C PRO A 308 7.36 41.69 -7.20
N PRO A 309 6.95 42.53 -6.23
CA PRO A 309 6.66 42.09 -4.87
C PRO A 309 5.27 41.45 -4.78
N TYR A 310 5.17 40.34 -4.04
CA TYR A 310 3.89 39.73 -3.66
C TYR A 310 3.12 40.66 -2.71
N GLY A 311 1.97 41.15 -3.20
CA GLY A 311 0.92 41.77 -2.40
C GLY A 311 -0.27 40.84 -2.25
N GLY A 312 -0.70 40.63 -1.01
CA GLY A 312 -2.09 40.77 -0.58
C GLY A 312 -3.14 39.75 -1.03
N ALA A 313 -3.56 38.93 -0.04
CA ALA A 313 -4.93 38.50 0.24
C ALA A 313 -5.71 37.70 -0.82
N GLY A 314 -5.91 36.41 -0.53
CA GLY A 314 -6.90 35.58 -1.21
C GLY A 314 -7.09 34.26 -0.48
N THR A 315 -8.29 34.03 0.01
CA THR A 315 -8.81 32.75 0.50
C THR A 315 -8.36 31.56 -0.36
N HIS A 316 -7.62 30.60 0.20
CA HIS A 316 -7.33 29.34 -0.51
C HIS A 316 -8.58 28.47 -0.53
N ALA A 317 -9.42 28.69 -1.54
CA ALA A 317 -10.25 27.66 -2.13
C ALA A 317 -9.32 26.57 -2.70
N TYR A 318 -9.64 25.30 -2.42
CA TYR A 318 -9.02 24.16 -3.08
C TYR A 318 -9.22 24.27 -4.60
N PRO A 319 -8.22 23.96 -5.45
CA PRO A 319 -8.48 23.83 -6.87
C PRO A 319 -9.37 22.61 -7.12
N PRO A 320 -10.24 22.65 -8.13
CA PRO A 320 -11.14 21.55 -8.44
C PRO A 320 -10.35 20.34 -8.96
N ILE A 321 -10.92 19.17 -8.70
CA ILE A 321 -10.53 17.88 -9.27
C ILE A 321 -10.62 18.00 -10.80
N ALA A 322 -9.47 18.00 -11.48
CA ALA A 322 -9.44 17.82 -12.93
C ALA A 322 -9.73 16.35 -13.25
N SER A 323 -10.95 16.12 -13.73
CA SER A 323 -11.36 14.89 -14.40
C SER A 323 -10.61 14.72 -15.72
N SER A 324 -10.07 13.51 -15.93
CA SER A 324 -9.88 12.77 -17.18
C SER A 324 -9.45 13.48 -18.49
N SER A 325 -8.55 12.77 -19.18
CA SER A 325 -8.21 12.82 -20.61
C SER A 325 -7.42 14.02 -21.13
N GLU A 326 -6.11 13.82 -21.31
CA GLU A 326 -5.47 13.93 -22.63
C GLU A 326 -4.09 13.28 -22.62
N VAL A 327 -3.99 12.13 -23.28
CA VAL A 327 -2.74 11.51 -23.70
C VAL A 327 -2.21 12.34 -24.87
N ARG A 328 -1.10 13.06 -24.68
CA ARG A 328 -0.37 13.68 -25.78
C ARG A 328 0.90 12.87 -26.03
N LEU A 329 0.80 11.92 -26.97
CA LEU A 329 1.94 11.21 -27.53
C LEU A 329 2.87 12.23 -28.20
N ARG A 330 4.13 12.23 -27.79
CA ARG A 330 5.19 12.98 -28.46
C ARG A 330 5.69 12.11 -29.62
N ALA A 331 5.50 12.58 -30.85
CA ALA A 331 6.09 11.97 -32.04
C ALA A 331 7.63 12.15 -32.03
N PRO A 332 8.41 11.21 -32.59
CA PRO A 332 9.83 11.44 -32.86
C PRO A 332 9.99 12.34 -34.08
N GLU A 333 10.87 13.33 -34.00
CA GLU A 333 11.38 14.06 -35.17
C GLU A 333 12.44 13.19 -35.87
N ASP A 334 12.23 12.95 -37.15
CA ASP A 334 13.19 12.37 -38.09
C ASP A 334 14.05 13.48 -38.70
N ASP A 335 15.37 13.28 -38.73
CA ASP A 335 16.33 13.63 -39.79
C ASP A 335 17.69 13.06 -39.31
N GLU A 336 18.36 12.14 -40.00
CA GLU A 336 19.06 12.39 -41.25
C GLU A 336 19.39 11.08 -42.01
N VAL A 337 19.34 11.17 -43.33
CA VAL A 337 19.52 10.13 -44.34
C VAL A 337 21.00 9.86 -44.62
N THR A 338 21.40 8.59 -44.77
CA THR A 338 22.41 8.22 -45.77
C THR A 338 22.12 6.85 -46.38
N ALA A 339 22.04 6.84 -47.71
CA ALA A 339 21.58 5.74 -48.55
C ALA A 339 22.66 4.69 -48.84
N ILE A 340 22.26 3.41 -48.93
CA ILE A 340 22.81 2.46 -49.91
C ILE A 340 21.65 1.58 -50.38
N GLY A 341 21.35 1.64 -51.68
CA GLY A 341 20.23 0.93 -52.30
C GLY A 341 20.53 -0.52 -52.68
N MET A 342 19.46 -1.25 -53.01
CA MET A 342 19.38 -2.15 -54.17
C MET A 342 17.90 -2.56 -54.36
N SER A 343 17.46 -2.60 -55.62
CA SER A 343 16.09 -2.85 -56.07
C SER A 343 15.67 -4.35 -56.06
N PRO A 344 14.37 -4.68 -56.19
CA PRO A 344 13.80 -6.03 -55.94
C PRO A 344 13.62 -6.87 -57.23
N PRO A 345 13.10 -8.11 -57.12
CA PRO A 345 11.85 -8.34 -57.84
C PRO A 345 10.83 -9.34 -57.20
N ARG A 346 9.56 -8.95 -57.37
CA ARG A 346 8.37 -9.69 -57.89
C ARG A 346 8.12 -11.15 -57.47
N GLY A 347 6.90 -11.40 -56.99
CA GLY A 347 6.38 -12.71 -56.64
C GLY A 347 5.80 -13.56 -57.78
N ASN A 348 5.29 -14.73 -57.39
CA ASN A 348 4.14 -15.44 -57.96
C ASN A 348 3.86 -16.71 -57.13
N SER A 349 2.60 -16.90 -56.72
CA SER A 349 1.95 -18.22 -56.58
C SER A 349 1.26 -18.54 -57.94
N PRO A 350 0.74 -19.76 -58.29
CA PRO A 350 0.08 -20.74 -57.40
C PRO A 350 0.09 -22.25 -57.84
N LYS A 351 -0.68 -23.08 -57.08
CA LYS A 351 -1.28 -24.42 -57.38
C LYS A 351 -0.35 -25.65 -57.36
N ALA A 352 -0.79 -26.90 -57.12
CA ALA A 352 -1.93 -27.59 -56.50
C ALA A 352 -1.72 -29.11 -56.75
N GLY A 353 -2.23 -29.98 -55.87
CA GLY A 353 -2.39 -31.44 -56.09
C GLY A 353 -1.22 -32.29 -55.56
N GLY A 354 -1.40 -33.46 -54.94
CA GLY A 354 -2.57 -34.27 -54.65
C GLY A 354 -2.15 -35.74 -54.54
N GLY A 355 -2.64 -36.46 -53.53
CA GLY A 355 -2.97 -37.90 -53.62
C GLY A 355 -1.92 -38.97 -53.25
N GLY A 356 -2.33 -39.84 -52.31
CA GLY A 356 -1.90 -41.25 -52.15
C GLY A 356 -0.61 -41.45 -51.35
N GLY A 357 -0.49 -42.28 -50.31
CA GLY A 357 -1.21 -43.50 -49.93
C GLY A 357 -0.18 -44.62 -49.71
N VAL A 358 -0.46 -45.54 -48.77
CA VAL A 358 0.22 -46.84 -48.49
C VAL A 358 1.22 -46.88 -47.30
N GLU A 359 0.67 -47.19 -46.12
CA GLU A 359 0.87 -48.43 -45.31
C GLU A 359 2.22 -49.19 -45.37
N ARG A 360 2.91 -49.37 -44.23
CA ARG A 360 3.14 -50.67 -43.52
C ARG A 360 4.33 -50.68 -42.53
N THR A 361 4.00 -51.19 -41.34
CA THR A 361 4.71 -52.16 -40.47
C THR A 361 6.10 -51.87 -39.87
N SER A 362 6.08 -51.74 -38.53
CA SER A 362 6.86 -52.47 -37.51
C SER A 362 8.32 -52.87 -37.78
N HIS A 363 9.22 -52.39 -36.91
CA HIS A 363 10.25 -53.23 -36.28
C HIS A 363 10.80 -52.57 -35.01
N GLU A 364 10.88 -53.38 -33.94
CA GLU A 364 11.57 -53.11 -32.69
C GLU A 364 13.06 -52.76 -32.89
N ARG A 365 13.59 -51.88 -32.04
CA ARG A 365 14.87 -52.15 -31.37
C ARG A 365 15.06 -51.32 -30.09
N LEU A 366 15.16 -52.05 -28.99
CA LEU A 366 15.70 -51.63 -27.70
C LEU A 366 17.16 -51.18 -27.85
N VAL A 367 17.51 -50.03 -27.28
CA VAL A 367 18.86 -49.77 -26.74
C VAL A 367 18.70 -48.88 -25.50
N GLY A 368 18.97 -49.46 -24.34
CA GLY A 368 19.22 -48.71 -23.12
C GLY A 368 20.64 -48.16 -23.09
N TYR A 369 20.84 -47.02 -22.43
CA TYR A 369 22.14 -46.63 -21.91
C TYR A 369 21.98 -45.91 -20.58
N ASP A 370 22.60 -46.50 -19.56
CA ASP A 370 22.71 -46.05 -18.17
C ASP A 370 24.02 -45.27 -17.96
N ARG A 371 24.06 -44.45 -16.90
CA ARG A 371 25.22 -43.79 -16.25
C ARG A 371 25.89 -42.66 -17.07
N ARG A 372 26.30 -41.52 -16.49
CA ARG A 372 26.88 -41.28 -15.16
C ARG A 372 27.07 -39.76 -14.92
N ASN A 373 27.08 -39.35 -13.65
CA ASN A 373 27.53 -38.07 -13.10
C ASN A 373 28.82 -37.51 -13.75
N VAL A 374 28.88 -36.18 -13.94
CA VAL A 374 30.11 -35.38 -13.82
C VAL A 374 29.74 -33.96 -13.30
N VAL A 375 30.21 -33.71 -12.07
CA VAL A 375 30.60 -32.45 -11.40
C VAL A 375 29.56 -31.35 -11.18
#